data_AF-A0AAD6LGC0-F1
#
_entry.id   AF-A0AAD6LGC0-F1
#
_cell.length_a   1.000
_cell.length_b   1.000
_cell.length_c   1.000
_cell.angle_alpha   90.00
_cell.angle_beta   90.00
_cell.angle_gamma   90.00
#
_symmetry.space_group_name_H-M   'P 1'
#
loop_
_entity.id
_entity.type
_entity.pdbx_description
1 polymer ?
#
loop_
_entity_poly.entity_id
_entity_poly.type
_entity_poly.pdbx_seq_one_letter_code
_entity_poly.pdbx_strand_id
1 'polypeptide(L)' 'MGNPRILAIPYPAQGHVIPFMELSQCLAKQGFKITFVNTEYNHKRVLKALGENNYLGSEISLE' A
#
# COMPACT_ATOMS: atom_id res chain seq x y z
N MET A 1 -19.24 -1.51 -15.33
CA MET A 1 -19.26 -1.37 -13.85
C MET A 1 -17.97 -0.67 -13.45
N GLY A 2 -18.02 0.35 -12.60
CA GLY A 2 -16.82 1.11 -12.23
C GLY A 2 -15.80 0.21 -11.53
N ASN A 3 -14.51 0.43 -11.76
CA ASN A 3 -13.44 -0.18 -10.96
C ASN A 3 -13.20 0.73 -9.74
N PRO A 4 -13.79 0.43 -8.56
CA PRO A 4 -13.59 1.25 -7.37
C PRO A 4 -12.11 1.27 -7.00
N ARG A 5 -11.56 2.48 -6.86
CA ARG A 5 -10.20 2.72 -6.40
C ARG A 5 -10.24 3.29 -4.99
N ILE A 6 -9.47 2.70 -4.09
CA ILE A 6 -9.36 3.11 -2.69
C ILE A 6 -8.07 3.91 -2.52
N LEU A 7 -8.15 5.06 -1.86
CA LEU A 7 -7.00 5.86 -1.48
C LEU A 7 -6.69 5.62 0.01
N ALA A 8 -5.54 5.05 0.31
CA ALA A 8 -5.08 4.76 1.66
C ALA A 8 -4.03 5.80 2.10
N ILE A 9 -4.38 6.63 3.09
CA ILE A 9 -3.53 7.71 3.60
C ILE A 9 -3.26 7.46 5.10
N PRO A 10 -2.21 6.72 5.45
CA PRO A 10 -1.84 6.49 6.85
C PRO A 10 -1.16 7.73 7.45
N TYR A 11 -1.24 7.85 8.78
CA TYR A 11 -0.37 8.77 9.52
C TYR A 11 1.11 8.31 9.39
N PRO A 12 2.09 9.22 9.23
CA PRO A 12 3.48 8.87 8.93
C PRO A 12 4.27 8.38 10.17
N ALA A 13 3.70 7.42 10.90
CA ALA A 13 4.37 6.68 11.96
C ALA A 13 4.36 5.19 11.63
N GLN A 14 5.44 4.46 11.93
CA GLN A 14 5.59 3.05 11.58
C GLN A 14 4.41 2.19 12.06
N GLY A 15 3.91 2.45 13.27
CA GLY A 15 2.74 1.75 13.83
C GLY A 15 1.42 1.99 13.10
N HIS A 16 1.33 3.01 12.24
CA HIS A 16 0.17 3.26 11.38
C HIS A 16 0.40 2.76 9.96
N VAL A 17 1.61 2.93 9.42
CA VAL A 17 1.94 2.53 8.04
C VAL A 17 1.86 1.01 7.85
N ILE A 18 2.39 0.22 8.77
CA ILE A 18 2.41 -1.26 8.63
C ILE A 18 0.99 -1.85 8.63
N PRO A 19 0.12 -1.57 9.63
CA PRO A 19 -1.24 -2.12 9.62
C PRO A 19 -2.08 -1.63 8.44
N PHE A 20 -1.89 -0.38 7.99
CA PHE A 20 -2.58 0.11 6.80
C PHE A 20 -2.12 -0.64 5.54
N MET A 21 -0.84 -1.00 5.46
CA MET A 21 -0.30 -1.78 4.33
C MET A 21 -0.91 -3.19 4.31
N GLU A 22 -1.01 -3.86 5.46
CA GLU A 22 -1.65 -5.17 5.59
C GLU A 22 -3.15 -5.10 5.21
N LEU A 23 -3.86 -4.08 5.69
CA LEU A 23 -5.25 -3.83 5.31
C LEU A 23 -5.38 -3.64 3.78
N SER A 24 -4.46 -2.89 3.18
CA SER A 24 -4.45 -2.66 1.74
C SER A 24 -4.20 -3.97 0.97
N GLN A 25 -3.32 -4.83 1.44
CA GLN A 25 -3.12 -6.16 0.85
C GLN A 25 -4.37 -7.05 0.94
N CYS A 26 -5.09 -7.01 2.06
CA CYS A 26 -6.34 -7.74 2.22
C CYS A 26 -7.42 -7.25 1.25
N LEU A 27 -7.54 -5.93 1.07
CA LEU A 27 -8.49 -5.32 0.13
C LEU A 27 -8.11 -5.60 -1.33
N ALA A 28 -6.82 -5.56 -1.66
CA ALA A 28 -6.33 -5.94 -2.98
C ALA A 28 -6.73 -7.37 -3.34
N LYS A 29 -6.54 -8.33 -2.41
CA LYS A 29 -6.96 -9.73 -2.60
C LYS A 29 -8.46 -9.90 -2.83
N GLN A 30 -9.29 -8.92 -2.48
CA GLN A 30 -10.73 -8.92 -2.76
C GLN A 30 -11.09 -8.26 -4.10
N GLY A 31 -10.10 -7.82 -4.89
CA GLY A 31 -10.27 -7.22 -6.21
C GLY A 31 -10.35 -5.69 -6.22
N PHE A 32 -10.03 -5.02 -5.10
CA PHE A 32 -10.00 -3.55 -5.05
C PHE A 32 -8.65 -3.01 -5.54
N LYS A 33 -8.68 -1.97 -6.38
CA LYS A 33 -7.47 -1.22 -6.75
C LYS A 33 -7.16 -0.22 -5.65
N ILE A 34 -5.92 -0.16 -5.20
CA ILE A 34 -5.53 0.67 -4.06
C ILE A 34 -4.36 1.56 -4.44
N THR A 35 -4.47 2.84 -4.12
CA THR A 35 -3.36 3.77 -4.09
C THR A 35 -2.99 4.00 -2.63
N PHE A 36 -1.77 3.65 -2.27
CA PHE A 36 -1.24 3.84 -0.93
C PHE A 36 -0.30 5.05 -0.92
N VAL A 37 -0.70 6.11 -0.23
CA VAL A 37 0.06 7.35 -0.17
C VAL A 37 1.07 7.27 0.96
N ASN A 38 2.34 7.51 0.65
CA ASN A 38 3.42 7.59 1.62
C ASN A 38 4.14 8.92 1.53
N THR A 39 4.79 9.32 2.62
CA THR A 39 5.86 10.33 2.54
C THR A 39 7.05 9.75 1.78
N GLU A 40 7.82 10.56 1.06
CA GLU A 40 9.07 10.19 0.37
C GLU A 40 10.03 9.33 1.21
N TYR A 41 10.17 9.65 2.50
CA TYR A 41 11.00 8.89 3.43
C TYR A 41 10.51 7.46 3.63
N ASN A 42 9.20 7.29 3.89
CA ASN A 42 8.58 5.98 4.04
C ASN A 42 8.54 5.23 2.70
N HIS A 43 8.30 5.93 1.58
CA HIS A 43 8.28 5.35 0.24
C HIS A 43 9.61 4.62 -0.07
N LYS A 44 10.76 5.27 0.14
CA LYS A 44 12.09 4.66 -0.07
C LYS A 44 12.32 3.44 0.82
N ARG A 45 11.88 3.49 2.08
CA ARG A 45 12.02 2.38 3.04
C ARG A 45 11.14 1.19 2.66
N VAL A 46 9.90 1.46 2.26
CA VAL A 46 8.94 0.44 1.81
C VAL A 46 9.42 -0.21 0.52
N LEU A 47 9.85 0.58 -0.48
CA LEU A 47 10.41 0.03 -1.72
C LEU A 47 11.67 -0.82 -1.47
N LYS A 48 12.55 -0.39 -0.57
CA LYS A 48 13.73 -1.18 -0.20
C LYS A 48 13.34 -2.53 0.43
N ALA A 49 12.31 -2.54 1.27
CA ALA A 49 11.80 -3.78 1.87
C ALA A 49 11.07 -4.67 0.85
N LEU A 50 10.42 -4.09 -0.16
CA LEU A 50 9.68 -4.81 -1.21
C LEU A 50 10.58 -5.34 -2.33
N GLY A 51 11.70 -4.68 -2.61
CA GLY A 51 12.68 -5.12 -3.63
C GLY A 51 13.29 -6.49 -3.35
N GLU A 52 13.12 -7.03 -2.15
CA GLU A 52 13.58 -8.37 -1.76
C GLU A 52 12.46 -9.42 -1.78
N ASN A 53 11.18 -9.03 -1.83
CA ASN A 53 10.05 -9.95 -1.91
C ASN A 53 8.81 -9.24 -2.49
N ASN A 54 8.30 -9.72 -3.63
CA ASN A 54 7.07 -9.26 -4.28
C ASN A 54 5.82 -9.56 -3.42
N TYR A 55 5.63 -8.85 -2.30
CA TYR A 55 4.48 -9.03 -1.41
C TYR A 55 3.26 -8.17 -1.75
N LEU A 56 3.44 -7.09 -2.52
CA LEU A 56 2.32 -6.30 -3.04
C LEU A 56 1.85 -6.90 -4.36
N GLY A 57 0.62 -7.43 -4.40
CA GLY A 57 -0.02 -7.77 -5.66
C GLY A 57 -0.10 -6.56 -6.59
N SER A 58 -0.26 -6.79 -7.89
CA SER A 58 -0.33 -5.77 -8.96
C SER A 58 -1.46 -4.73 -8.80
N GLU A 59 -2.24 -4.86 -7.74
CA GLU A 59 -3.43 -4.08 -7.42
C GLU A 59 -3.15 -2.90 -6.48
N ILE A 60 -1.94 -2.84 -5.89
CA ILE A 60 -1.52 -1.74 -4.99
C ILE A 60 -0.44 -0.89 -5.66
N SER A 61 -0.73 0.39 -5.86
CA SER A 61 0.24 1.40 -6.30
C SER A 61 0.71 2.22 -5.10
N LEU A 62 2.02 2.42 -4.96
CA LEU A 62 2.60 3.30 -3.94
C LEU A 62 2.85 4.68 -4.58
N GLU A 63 2.21 5.72 -4.04
CA GLU A 63 2.41 7.13 -4.44
C GLU A 63 3.00 7.95 -3.28
#